data_AF-A0A3N2RI89-F1
#
_entry.id   AF-A0A3N2RI89-F1
#
_cell.length_a   1.000
_cell.length_b   1.000
_cell.length_c   1.000
_cell.angle_alpha   90.00
_cell.angle_beta   90.00
_cell.angle_gamma   90.00
#
_symmetry.space_group_name_H-M   'P 1'
#
loop_
_entity.id
_entity.type
_entity.pdbx_description
1 polymer ?
#
loop_
_entity_poly.entity_id
_entity_poly.type
_entity_poly.pdbx_seq_one_letter_code
_entity_poly.pdbx_strand_id
1 'polypeptide(L)'
;MRMPHPTPTAEPLPFERAPPPHHLQPYEPAMALRPAAIAAFDALLHELHPDAARVDADRLQRLAAWLAALPPAQARHVVDERLRCLQELRTMAADPAWNCEPALRRRLERLFAYVDQDEDLIPDRVPLLGLLDDVLLVELAWPAFAAEAEDYRDFCAYRRLEHPSGDAEAQRAAWARDRLAELALLQHHARVSDSHYANGRTPEPVFRIA
;
A
#
# COMPACT_ATOMS: atom_id res chain seq x y z
N MET A 1 -4.56 -3.26 19.90
CA MET A 1 -3.50 -2.67 19.06
C MET A 1 -4.13 -2.32 17.72
N ARG A 2 -4.07 -1.06 17.25
CA ARG A 2 -4.40 -0.76 15.85
C ARG A 2 -3.34 -1.48 15.01
N MET A 3 -3.75 -2.42 14.17
CA MET A 3 -2.85 -2.94 13.14
C MET A 3 -2.36 -1.74 12.33
N PRO A 4 -1.04 -1.60 12.07
CA PRO A 4 -0.58 -0.55 11.18
C PRO A 4 -1.29 -0.71 9.83
N HIS A 5 -1.89 0.37 9.32
CA HIS A 5 -2.46 0.36 7.98
C HIS A 5 -1.34 0.02 6.98
N PRO A 6 -1.56 -0.91 6.04
CA PRO A 6 -0.55 -1.26 5.08
C PRO A 6 -0.19 -0.02 4.25
N THR A 7 1.10 0.19 4.03
CA THR A 7 1.65 1.33 3.30
C THR A 7 2.40 0.82 2.08
N PRO A 8 2.53 1.62 1.00
CA PRO A 8 3.17 1.16 -0.23
C PRO A 8 4.65 0.87 -0.04
N THR A 9 5.29 1.52 0.94
CA THR A 9 6.71 1.40 1.25
C THR A 9 6.93 1.18 2.75
N ALA A 10 8.14 0.77 3.15
CA ALA A 10 8.48 0.58 4.56
C ALA A 10 8.56 1.90 5.36
N GLU A 11 8.73 3.04 4.67
CA GLU A 11 8.88 4.37 5.26
C GLU A 11 7.65 5.22 4.90
N PRO A 12 6.55 5.19 5.66
CA PRO A 12 5.34 5.90 5.29
C PRO A 12 5.52 7.42 5.27
N LEU A 13 4.73 8.11 4.44
CA LEU A 13 4.76 9.57 4.40
C LEU A 13 4.35 10.16 5.76
N PRO A 14 4.96 11.28 6.20
CA PRO A 14 4.62 11.94 7.45
C PRO A 14 3.32 12.77 7.34
N PHE A 15 2.26 12.18 6.78
CA PHE A 15 0.98 12.87 6.52
C PHE A 15 0.10 12.96 7.78
N GLU A 16 0.02 11.88 8.56
CA GLU A 16 -0.75 11.86 9.82
C GLU A 16 0.07 12.30 11.05
N ARG A 17 1.40 12.14 10.97
CA ARG A 17 2.32 12.30 12.10
C ARG A 17 3.15 13.56 11.96
N ALA A 18 2.51 14.72 12.13
CA ALA A 18 3.23 15.94 12.49
C ALA A 18 2.28 16.89 13.23
N PRO A 19 2.56 17.28 14.50
CA PRO A 19 1.95 18.48 15.04
C PRO A 19 2.34 19.67 14.14
N PRO A 20 1.44 20.64 13.90
CA PRO A 20 1.77 21.77 13.05
C PRO A 20 2.97 22.52 13.63
N PRO A 21 4.01 22.84 12.85
CA PRO A 21 5.01 23.79 13.28
C PRO A 21 4.31 25.12 13.57
N HIS A 22 4.73 25.82 14.62
CA HIS A 22 4.12 27.09 15.01
C HIS A 22 4.25 28.19 13.95
N HIS A 23 5.10 28.02 12.93
CA HIS A 23 5.11 28.78 11.69
C HIS A 23 5.54 27.87 10.53
N LEU A 24 4.64 27.60 9.59
CA LEU A 24 5.02 27.16 8.24
C LEU A 24 5.13 28.42 7.39
N GLN A 25 6.30 28.71 6.83
CA GLN A 25 6.30 29.55 5.64
C GLN A 25 5.60 28.76 4.53
N PRO A 26 4.60 29.33 3.84
CA PRO A 26 4.03 28.70 2.66
C PRO A 26 5.17 28.36 1.70
N TYR A 27 5.28 27.09 1.32
CA TYR A 27 6.23 26.72 0.28
C TYR A 27 5.74 27.32 -1.04
N GLU A 28 6.47 28.31 -1.56
CA GLU A 28 6.28 28.84 -2.91
C GLU A 28 7.16 28.06 -3.92
N PRO A 29 6.73 27.86 -5.18
CA PRO A 29 5.75 28.65 -5.91
C PRO A 29 4.37 28.40 -5.34
N ALA A 30 3.56 29.46 -5.23
CA ALA A 30 2.18 29.39 -4.79
C ALA A 30 1.52 28.18 -5.45
N MET A 31 1.45 27.07 -4.72
CA MET A 31 0.71 25.89 -5.12
C MET A 31 -0.70 26.44 -5.21
N ALA A 32 -1.18 26.70 -6.42
CA ALA A 32 -2.48 27.35 -6.66
C ALA A 32 -3.58 26.33 -6.37
N LEU A 33 -3.56 25.75 -5.16
CA LEU A 33 -4.48 24.77 -4.67
C LEU A 33 -5.83 25.44 -4.56
N ARG A 34 -6.67 25.20 -5.57
CA ARG A 34 -8.05 25.63 -5.54
C ARG A 34 -8.76 24.77 -4.50
N PRO A 35 -9.55 25.33 -3.56
CA PRO A 35 -10.32 24.54 -2.60
C PRO A 35 -11.19 23.47 -3.26
N ALA A 36 -11.72 23.75 -4.46
CA ALA A 36 -12.47 22.80 -5.26
C ALA A 36 -11.64 21.61 -5.74
N ALA A 37 -10.36 21.81 -6.07
CA ALA A 37 -9.46 20.73 -6.48
C ALA A 37 -9.11 19.83 -5.29
N ILE A 38 -8.83 20.41 -4.13
CA ILE A 38 -8.60 19.65 -2.89
C ILE A 38 -9.84 18.81 -2.54
N ALA A 39 -11.04 19.40 -2.63
CA ALA A 39 -12.28 18.66 -2.35
C ALA A 39 -12.53 17.52 -3.35
N ALA A 40 -12.20 17.71 -4.63
CA ALA A 40 -12.30 16.67 -5.64
C ALA A 40 -11.30 15.53 -5.40
N PHE A 41 -10.05 15.87 -5.05
CA PHE A 41 -9.02 14.90 -4.68
C PHE A 41 -9.44 14.08 -3.44
N ASP A 42 -9.89 14.76 -2.39
CA ASP A 42 -10.35 14.10 -1.15
C ASP A 42 -11.55 13.18 -1.42
N ALA A 43 -12.49 13.61 -2.27
CA ALA A 43 -13.63 12.79 -2.67
C ALA A 43 -13.20 11.54 -3.45
N LEU A 44 -12.28 11.68 -4.41
CA LEU A 44 -11.69 10.54 -5.13
C LEU A 44 -10.99 9.58 -4.17
N LEU A 45 -10.18 10.11 -3.24
CA LEU A 45 -9.48 9.29 -2.27
C LEU A 45 -10.44 8.43 -1.44
N HIS A 46 -11.57 9.00 -0.99
CA HIS A 46 -12.59 8.24 -0.26
C HIS A 46 -13.43 7.31 -1.14
N GLU A 47 -13.51 7.56 -2.46
CA GLU A 47 -14.06 6.61 -3.44
C GLU A 47 -13.16 5.36 -3.54
N LEU A 48 -11.84 5.55 -3.53
CA LEU A 48 -10.85 4.47 -3.59
C LEU A 48 -10.75 3.71 -2.25
N HIS A 49 -10.60 4.46 -1.15
CA HIS A 49 -10.44 3.95 0.20
C HIS A 49 -11.23 4.79 1.22
N PRO A 50 -12.41 4.32 1.68
CA PRO A 50 -13.30 5.09 2.56
C PRO A 50 -12.70 5.50 3.91
N ASP A 51 -11.72 4.75 4.41
CA ASP A 51 -11.07 4.99 5.71
C ASP A 51 -9.79 5.85 5.60
N ALA A 52 -9.50 6.39 4.41
CA ALA A 52 -8.33 7.21 4.18
C ALA A 52 -8.35 8.50 5.03
N ALA A 53 -7.16 9.01 5.36
CA ALA A 53 -7.03 10.29 6.02
C ALA A 53 -7.54 11.43 5.13
N ARG A 54 -8.34 12.34 5.69
CA ARG A 54 -8.79 13.55 5.01
C ARG A 54 -7.63 14.42 4.55
N VAL A 55 -7.77 14.99 3.35
CA VAL A 55 -6.81 15.90 2.75
C VAL A 55 -7.30 17.33 2.85
N ASP A 56 -6.45 18.20 3.39
CA ASP A 56 -6.69 19.63 3.53
C ASP A 56 -5.45 20.43 3.09
N ALA A 57 -5.64 21.72 2.83
CA ALA A 57 -4.58 22.60 2.33
C ALA A 57 -3.37 22.68 3.28
N ASP A 58 -3.60 22.60 4.59
CA ASP A 58 -2.52 22.74 5.58
C ASP A 58 -1.66 21.48 5.64
N ARG A 59 -2.29 20.28 5.54
CA ARG A 59 -1.60 19.00 5.44
C ARG A 59 -0.77 18.90 4.17
N LEU A 60 -1.33 19.30 3.04
CA LEU A 60 -0.61 19.33 1.75
C LEU A 60 0.60 20.25 1.81
N GLN A 61 0.45 21.46 2.35
CA GLN A 61 1.55 22.40 2.53
C GLN A 61 2.64 21.85 3.46
N ARG A 62 2.28 21.17 4.55
CA ARG A 62 3.26 20.51 5.43
C ARG A 62 4.03 19.41 4.71
N LEU A 63 3.33 18.58 3.96
CA LEU A 63 3.95 17.49 3.21
C LEU A 63 4.90 18.04 2.13
N ALA A 64 4.47 19.06 1.39
CA ALA A 64 5.30 19.73 0.38
C ALA A 64 6.55 20.36 1.02
N ALA A 65 6.40 21.06 2.14
CA ALA A 65 7.52 21.66 2.87
C ALA A 65 8.50 20.58 3.40
N TRP A 66 7.98 19.46 3.90
CA TRP A 66 8.81 18.33 4.32
C TRP A 66 9.60 17.76 3.14
N LEU A 67 8.94 17.48 2.01
CA LEU A 67 9.60 16.90 0.83
C LEU A 67 10.68 17.83 0.27
N ALA A 68 10.40 19.15 0.24
CA ALA A 68 11.34 20.15 -0.22
C ALA A 68 12.53 20.37 0.73
N ALA A 69 12.37 20.05 2.03
CA ALA A 69 13.46 20.14 3.01
C ALA A 69 14.44 18.95 2.94
N LEU A 70 14.09 17.87 2.23
CA LEU A 70 14.96 16.71 2.05
C LEU A 70 16.10 17.01 1.05
N PRO A 71 17.26 16.34 1.18
CA PRO A 71 18.26 16.30 0.12
C PRO A 71 17.64 15.86 -1.22
N PRO A 72 17.99 16.47 -2.36
CA PRO A 72 17.32 16.18 -3.64
C PRO A 72 17.30 14.71 -4.06
N ALA A 73 18.37 13.96 -3.74
CA ALA A 73 18.42 12.51 -4.01
C ALA A 73 17.43 11.72 -3.14
N GLN A 74 17.27 12.13 -1.87
CA GLN A 74 16.33 11.49 -0.96
C GLN A 74 14.88 11.83 -1.32
N ALA A 75 14.60 13.10 -1.67
CA ALA A 75 13.27 13.51 -2.11
C ALA A 75 12.81 12.73 -3.37
N ARG A 76 13.71 12.57 -4.35
CA ARG A 76 13.46 11.74 -5.54
C ARG A 76 13.22 10.28 -5.17
N HIS A 77 14.04 9.72 -4.28
CA HIS A 77 13.87 8.35 -3.84
C HIS A 77 12.48 8.12 -3.22
N VAL A 78 12.01 9.01 -2.34
CA VAL A 78 10.67 8.93 -1.75
C VAL A 78 9.59 8.86 -2.83
N VAL A 79 9.64 9.75 -3.82
CA VAL A 79 8.69 9.81 -4.94
C VAL A 79 8.78 8.53 -5.79
N ASP A 80 9.98 8.17 -6.23
CA ASP A 80 10.24 7.04 -7.13
C ASP A 80 9.76 5.70 -6.57
N GLU A 81 9.84 5.50 -5.25
CA GLU A 81 9.34 4.29 -4.62
C GLU A 81 7.82 4.13 -4.75
N ARG A 82 7.05 5.21 -4.55
CA ARG A 82 5.59 5.15 -4.69
C ARG A 82 5.17 5.03 -6.15
N LEU A 83 5.88 5.72 -7.06
CA LEU A 83 5.64 5.57 -8.48
C LEU A 83 5.94 4.14 -8.95
N ARG A 84 6.92 3.46 -8.35
CA ARG A 84 7.15 2.03 -8.62
C ARG A 84 5.98 1.16 -8.17
N CYS A 85 5.40 1.43 -7.00
CA CYS A 85 4.19 0.74 -6.54
C CYS A 85 3.00 1.00 -7.47
N LEU A 86 2.84 2.23 -7.99
CA LEU A 86 1.83 2.54 -8.99
C LEU A 86 2.05 1.75 -10.29
N GLN A 87 3.29 1.67 -10.77
CA GLN A 87 3.61 0.89 -11.98
C GLN A 87 3.38 -0.60 -11.80
N GLU A 88 3.59 -1.12 -10.60
CA GLU A 88 3.23 -2.48 -10.25
C GLU A 88 1.72 -2.72 -10.34
N LEU A 89 0.90 -1.80 -9.81
CA LEU A 89 -0.56 -1.89 -9.95
C LEU A 89 -0.99 -1.86 -11.43
N ARG A 90 -0.32 -1.05 -12.27
CA ARG A 90 -0.58 -1.05 -13.72
C ARG A 90 -0.21 -2.38 -14.37
N THR A 91 0.94 -2.95 -13.99
CA THR A 91 1.39 -4.26 -14.48
C THR A 91 0.41 -5.36 -14.10
N MET A 92 -0.03 -5.37 -12.84
CA MET A 92 -1.06 -6.29 -12.33
C MET A 92 -2.38 -6.16 -13.08
N ALA A 93 -2.85 -4.93 -13.31
CA ALA A 93 -4.10 -4.69 -14.02
C ALA A 93 -4.06 -5.11 -15.50
N ALA A 94 -2.87 -5.06 -16.11
CA ALA A 94 -2.64 -5.41 -17.50
C ALA A 94 -2.30 -6.89 -17.73
N ASP A 95 -1.92 -7.64 -16.69
CA ASP A 95 -1.55 -9.05 -16.82
C ASP A 95 -2.79 -9.92 -17.13
N PRO A 96 -2.89 -10.49 -18.35
CA PRO A 96 -4.04 -11.32 -18.71
C PRO A 96 -4.11 -12.63 -17.94
N ALA A 97 -3.00 -13.05 -17.31
CA ALA A 97 -2.97 -14.21 -16.45
C ALA A 97 -3.48 -13.92 -15.03
N TRP A 98 -3.60 -12.64 -14.67
CA TRP A 98 -4.14 -12.22 -13.38
C TRP A 98 -5.64 -11.92 -13.47
N ASN A 99 -6.41 -12.48 -12.52
CA ASN A 99 -7.85 -12.26 -12.46
C ASN A 99 -8.21 -11.27 -11.34
N CYS A 100 -7.93 -9.99 -11.58
CA CYS A 100 -8.35 -8.91 -10.68
C CYS A 100 -9.88 -8.84 -10.57
N GLU A 101 -10.39 -8.75 -9.34
CA GLU A 101 -11.82 -8.60 -9.06
C GLU A 101 -12.39 -7.36 -9.80
N PRO A 102 -13.61 -7.45 -10.40
CA PRO A 102 -14.21 -6.32 -11.11
C PRO A 102 -14.34 -5.03 -10.30
N ALA A 103 -14.64 -5.13 -9.00
CA ALA A 103 -14.76 -3.96 -8.12
C ALA A 103 -13.40 -3.28 -7.91
N LEU A 104 -12.34 -4.06 -7.70
CA LEU A 104 -10.98 -3.56 -7.56
C LEU A 104 -10.46 -2.96 -8.88
N ARG A 105 -10.75 -3.61 -10.01
CA ARG A 105 -10.39 -3.10 -11.34
C ARG A 105 -10.99 -1.72 -11.58
N ARG A 106 -12.25 -1.49 -11.21
CA ARG A 106 -12.87 -0.15 -11.28
C ARG A 106 -12.16 0.87 -10.41
N ARG A 107 -11.70 0.51 -9.21
CA ARG A 107 -10.92 1.43 -8.36
C ARG A 107 -9.56 1.75 -9.00
N LEU A 108 -8.89 0.75 -9.57
CA LEU A 108 -7.62 0.95 -10.30
C LEU A 108 -7.81 1.87 -11.51
N GLU A 109 -8.89 1.70 -12.28
CA GLU A 109 -9.23 2.59 -13.39
C GLU A 109 -9.41 4.04 -12.93
N ARG A 110 -10.07 4.25 -11.78
CA ARG A 110 -10.26 5.60 -11.20
C ARG A 110 -8.94 6.19 -10.71
N LEU A 111 -8.08 5.38 -10.10
CA LEU A 111 -6.72 5.77 -9.70
C LEU A 111 -5.89 6.18 -10.91
N PHE A 112 -5.81 5.34 -11.95
CA PHE A 112 -5.01 5.62 -13.14
C PHE A 112 -5.56 6.81 -13.93
N ALA A 113 -6.89 6.93 -14.03
CA ALA A 113 -7.51 8.07 -14.68
C ALA A 113 -7.23 9.40 -13.97
N TYR A 114 -6.88 9.41 -12.68
CA TYR A 114 -6.38 10.60 -12.01
C TYR A 114 -4.93 10.88 -12.37
N VAL A 115 -4.06 9.88 -12.19
CA VAL A 115 -2.61 10.02 -12.42
C VAL A 115 -2.27 10.34 -13.88
N ASP A 116 -3.13 9.95 -14.83
CA ASP A 116 -2.93 10.24 -16.25
C ASP A 116 -3.43 11.65 -16.65
N GLN A 117 -3.79 12.54 -15.70
CA GLN A 117 -4.24 13.93 -15.96
C GLN A 117 -3.10 14.95 -15.82
N ASP A 118 -2.77 15.69 -16.88
CA ASP A 118 -1.69 16.69 -16.88
C ASP A 118 -1.94 17.94 -15.97
N GLU A 119 -3.20 18.23 -15.60
CA GLU A 119 -3.61 19.42 -14.82
C GLU A 119 -4.48 18.98 -13.62
N ASP A 120 -3.88 18.16 -12.75
CA ASP A 120 -4.48 17.61 -11.54
C ASP A 120 -4.35 18.57 -10.31
N LEU A 121 -4.23 18.05 -9.09
CA LEU A 121 -4.18 18.88 -7.88
C LEU A 121 -2.92 19.75 -7.85
N ILE A 122 -1.77 19.22 -8.31
CA ILE A 122 -0.51 19.95 -8.36
C ILE A 122 0.09 19.79 -9.77
N PRO A 123 0.06 20.84 -10.62
CA PRO A 123 0.51 20.69 -12.00
C PRO A 123 1.92 20.08 -12.14
N ASP A 124 2.05 19.06 -12.99
CA ASP A 124 3.28 18.29 -13.25
C ASP A 124 4.53 19.14 -13.53
N ARG A 125 4.33 20.31 -14.14
CA ARG A 125 5.39 21.27 -14.45
C ARG A 125 6.15 21.80 -13.23
N VAL A 126 5.61 21.63 -12.01
CA VAL A 126 6.29 22.04 -10.77
C VAL A 126 7.35 20.98 -10.43
N PRO A 127 8.66 21.29 -10.50
CA PRO A 127 9.70 20.29 -10.25
C PRO A 127 9.54 19.64 -8.87
N LEU A 128 9.66 18.31 -8.81
CA LEU A 128 9.49 17.47 -7.62
C LEU A 128 8.07 17.43 -7.04
N LEU A 129 7.37 18.56 -6.96
CA LEU A 129 6.03 18.64 -6.36
C LEU A 129 4.89 18.29 -7.30
N GLY A 130 5.08 18.36 -8.61
CA GLY A 130 4.06 17.98 -9.59
C GLY A 130 3.60 16.52 -9.49
N LEU A 131 4.39 15.67 -8.81
CA LEU A 131 4.07 14.26 -8.59
C LEU A 131 3.63 14.00 -7.13
N LEU A 132 3.51 15.05 -6.31
CA LEU A 132 3.29 14.89 -4.88
C LEU A 132 1.88 14.36 -4.58
N ASP A 133 0.88 14.83 -5.31
CA ASP A 133 -0.51 14.40 -5.18
C ASP A 133 -0.71 12.98 -5.71
N ASP A 134 -0.06 12.58 -6.80
CA ASP A 134 0.02 11.19 -7.25
C ASP A 134 0.57 10.26 -6.17
N VAL A 135 1.74 10.63 -5.63
CA VAL A 135 2.42 9.89 -4.57
C VAL A 135 1.54 9.81 -3.31
N LEU A 136 0.86 10.91 -2.97
CA LEU A 136 -0.06 10.96 -1.84
C LEU A 136 -1.30 10.10 -2.07
N LEU A 137 -1.85 10.11 -3.28
CA LEU A 137 -3.02 9.31 -3.65
C LEU A 137 -2.71 7.82 -3.50
N VAL A 138 -1.55 7.39 -4.01
CA VAL A 138 -1.07 6.01 -3.86
C VAL A 138 -0.84 5.68 -2.39
N GLU A 139 -0.18 6.56 -1.63
CA GLU A 139 0.12 6.34 -0.22
C GLU A 139 -1.16 6.12 0.62
N LEU A 140 -2.15 7.00 0.45
CA LEU A 140 -3.37 6.97 1.27
C LEU A 140 -4.39 5.94 0.77
N ALA A 141 -4.40 5.60 -0.51
CA ALA A 141 -5.28 4.59 -1.07
C ALA A 141 -4.70 3.17 -1.03
N TRP A 142 -3.40 3.01 -0.71
CA TRP A 142 -2.72 1.71 -0.71
C TRP A 142 -3.46 0.60 0.05
N PRO A 143 -4.09 0.85 1.23
CA PRO A 143 -4.84 -0.19 1.92
C PRO A 143 -5.96 -0.83 1.11
N ALA A 144 -6.51 -0.15 0.10
CA ALA A 144 -7.51 -0.71 -0.79
C ALA A 144 -6.93 -1.71 -1.81
N PHE A 145 -5.61 -1.68 -2.05
CA PHE A 145 -4.92 -2.48 -3.07
C PHE A 145 -3.88 -3.44 -2.51
N ALA A 146 -3.46 -3.25 -1.25
CA ALA A 146 -2.31 -3.93 -0.65
C ALA A 146 -2.38 -5.46 -0.73
N ALA A 147 -3.53 -6.05 -0.37
CA ALA A 147 -3.71 -7.50 -0.37
C ALA A 147 -3.60 -8.08 -1.79
N GLU A 148 -4.28 -7.46 -2.77
CA GLU A 148 -4.20 -7.91 -4.16
C GLU A 148 -2.79 -7.77 -4.73
N ALA A 149 -2.10 -6.66 -4.44
CA ALA A 149 -0.73 -6.46 -4.89
C ALA A 149 0.23 -7.50 -4.29
N GLU A 150 0.03 -7.90 -3.03
CA GLU A 150 0.78 -8.96 -2.38
C GLU A 150 0.54 -10.33 -3.04
N ASP A 151 -0.72 -10.69 -3.26
CA ASP A 151 -1.11 -11.93 -3.94
C ASP A 151 -0.56 -11.97 -5.38
N TYR A 152 -0.58 -10.85 -6.10
CA TYR A 152 -0.01 -10.74 -7.44
C TYR A 152 1.51 -10.95 -7.45
N ARG A 153 2.24 -10.32 -6.52
CA ARG A 153 3.70 -10.51 -6.38
C ARG A 153 4.04 -11.97 -6.14
N ASP A 154 3.28 -12.62 -5.27
CA ASP A 154 3.46 -14.02 -4.94
C ASP A 154 3.17 -14.93 -6.16
N PHE A 155 2.10 -14.65 -6.90
CA PHE A 155 1.79 -15.34 -8.16
C PHE A 155 2.90 -15.19 -9.21
N CYS A 156 3.43 -13.98 -9.40
CA CYS A 156 4.57 -13.74 -10.29
C CYS A 156 5.81 -14.53 -9.86
N ALA A 157 6.10 -14.58 -8.55
CA ALA A 157 7.20 -15.37 -8.01
C ALA A 157 6.99 -16.87 -8.25
N TYR A 158 5.79 -17.39 -7.98
CA TYR A 158 5.42 -18.79 -8.22
C TYR A 158 5.61 -19.17 -9.69
N ARG A 159 5.11 -18.36 -10.64
CA ARG A 159 5.29 -18.61 -12.08
C ARG A 159 6.75 -18.72 -12.51
N ARG A 160 7.60 -17.85 -11.96
CA ARG A 160 9.04 -17.81 -12.26
C ARG A 160 9.81 -18.99 -11.67
N LEU A 161 9.39 -19.53 -10.53
CA LEU A 161 10.10 -20.60 -9.84
C LEU A 161 9.59 -21.98 -10.27
N GLU A 162 8.27 -22.18 -10.23
CA GLU A 162 7.63 -23.48 -10.42
C GLU A 162 7.32 -23.80 -11.88
N HIS A 163 7.36 -22.80 -12.77
CA HIS A 163 7.08 -22.96 -14.21
C HIS A 163 5.81 -23.79 -14.50
N PRO A 164 4.65 -23.43 -13.91
CA PRO A 164 3.44 -24.24 -14.03
C PRO A 164 3.01 -24.36 -15.49
N SER A 165 2.64 -25.58 -15.89
CA SER A 165 2.13 -25.86 -17.23
C SER A 165 0.65 -25.46 -17.38
N GLY A 166 0.22 -25.19 -18.60
CA GLY A 166 -1.19 -24.90 -18.93
C GLY A 166 -1.42 -23.44 -19.26
N ASP A 167 -2.70 -23.09 -19.45
CA ASP A 167 -3.12 -21.71 -19.67
C ASP A 167 -3.07 -20.87 -18.38
N ALA A 168 -3.36 -19.57 -18.51
CA ALA A 168 -3.39 -18.63 -17.40
C ALA A 168 -4.25 -19.09 -16.21
N GLU A 169 -5.43 -19.64 -16.51
CA GLU A 169 -6.37 -20.10 -15.49
C GLU A 169 -5.82 -21.32 -14.74
N ALA A 170 -5.28 -22.29 -15.47
CA ALA A 170 -4.64 -23.47 -14.88
C ALA A 170 -3.43 -23.09 -14.01
N GLN A 171 -2.58 -22.17 -14.46
CA GLN A 171 -1.43 -21.69 -13.69
C GLN A 171 -1.86 -21.01 -12.38
N ARG A 172 -2.90 -20.16 -12.44
CA ARG A 172 -3.45 -19.49 -11.25
C ARG A 172 -4.14 -20.46 -10.29
N ALA A 173 -4.87 -21.44 -10.80
CA ALA A 173 -5.46 -22.49 -9.98
C ALA A 173 -4.40 -23.35 -9.28
N ALA A 174 -3.28 -23.65 -9.96
CA ALA A 174 -2.16 -24.35 -9.37
C ALA A 174 -1.52 -23.55 -8.23
N TRP A 175 -1.21 -22.28 -8.47
CA TRP A 175 -0.70 -21.35 -7.46
C TRP A 175 -1.61 -21.30 -6.22
N ALA A 176 -2.91 -21.05 -6.42
CA ALA A 176 -3.86 -20.92 -5.32
C ALA A 176 -3.97 -22.21 -4.49
N ARG A 177 -4.00 -23.38 -5.15
CA ARG A 177 -4.03 -24.68 -4.46
C ARG A 177 -2.78 -24.89 -3.61
N ASP A 178 -1.61 -24.59 -4.15
CA ASP A 178 -0.34 -24.83 -3.47
C ASP A 178 -0.19 -23.87 -2.27
N ARG A 179 -0.60 -22.60 -2.40
CA ARG A 179 -0.67 -21.65 -1.26
C ARG A 179 -1.68 -22.05 -0.18
N LEU A 180 -2.83 -22.57 -0.57
CA LEU A 180 -3.80 -23.12 0.39
C LEU A 180 -3.24 -24.32 1.14
N ALA A 181 -2.49 -25.20 0.47
CA ALA A 181 -1.84 -26.35 1.10
C ALA A 181 -0.76 -25.91 2.10
N GLU A 182 0.05 -24.91 1.76
CA GLU A 182 1.05 -24.32 2.67
C GLU A 182 0.40 -23.68 3.90
N LEU A 183 -0.65 -22.88 3.71
CA LEU A 183 -1.40 -22.28 4.82
C LEU A 183 -2.01 -23.36 5.74
N ALA A 184 -2.56 -24.43 5.18
CA ALA A 184 -3.11 -25.54 5.95
C ALA A 184 -2.02 -26.26 6.78
N LEU A 185 -0.81 -26.43 6.21
CA LEU A 185 0.33 -27.00 6.92
C LEU A 185 0.79 -26.10 8.08
N LEU A 186 0.89 -24.78 7.85
CA LEU A 186 1.24 -23.81 8.89
C LEU A 186 0.22 -23.81 10.03
N GLN A 187 -1.07 -23.83 9.71
CA GLN A 187 -2.14 -23.93 10.72
C GLN A 187 -2.09 -25.26 11.50
N HIS A 188 -1.78 -26.36 10.82
CA HIS A 188 -1.59 -27.65 11.49
C HIS A 188 -0.40 -27.60 12.46
N HIS A 189 0.75 -27.08 12.02
CA HIS A 189 1.94 -26.92 12.87
C HIS A 189 1.67 -26.02 14.09
N ALA A 190 1.00 -24.88 13.91
CA ALA A 190 0.63 -23.99 15.00
C ALA A 190 -0.26 -24.71 16.04
N ARG A 191 -1.26 -25.48 15.57
CA ARG A 191 -2.15 -26.25 16.45
C ARG A 191 -1.39 -27.31 17.25
N VAL A 192 -0.49 -28.04 16.58
CA VAL A 192 0.34 -29.07 17.23
C VAL A 192 1.30 -28.43 18.24
N SER A 193 1.98 -27.33 17.90
CA SER A 193 2.85 -26.63 18.85
C SER A 193 2.09 -26.12 20.07
N ASP A 194 0.91 -25.52 19.89
CA ASP A 194 0.09 -25.04 21.01
C ASP A 194 -0.33 -26.19 21.94
N SER A 195 -0.68 -27.35 21.36
CA SER A 195 -0.99 -28.55 22.15
C SER A 195 0.20 -29.09 22.95
N HIS A 196 1.43 -28.92 22.46
CA HIS A 196 2.64 -29.35 23.18
C HIS A 196 2.97 -28.42 24.36
N TYR A 197 2.64 -27.13 24.28
CA TYR A 197 2.79 -26.21 25.42
C TYR A 197 1.65 -26.30 26.44
N ALA A 198 0.44 -26.70 26.04
CA ALA A 198 -0.67 -26.93 26.96
C ALA A 198 -0.53 -28.22 27.81
N ASN A 199 0.21 -29.22 27.33
CA ASN A 199 0.45 -30.48 28.06
C ASN A 199 1.69 -30.49 28.97
N GLY A 200 2.35 -29.34 29.15
CA GLY A 200 3.61 -29.21 29.90
C GLY A 200 3.51 -28.92 31.40
N ARG A 201 2.35 -29.09 32.05
CA ARG A 201 2.23 -28.94 33.52
C ARG A 201 1.55 -30.14 34.17
N THR A 202 2.34 -31.17 34.42
CA THR A 202 2.28 -31.85 35.72
C THR A 202 3.64 -31.61 36.40
N PRO A 203 3.74 -30.75 37.44
CA PRO A 203 4.92 -30.77 38.28
C PRO A 203 5.04 -32.15 38.93
N GLU A 204 6.20 -32.78 38.79
CA GLU A 204 6.51 -34.04 39.47
C GLU A 204 6.27 -33.91 40.99
N PRO A 205 5.77 -34.96 41.65
CA PRO A 205 5.31 -34.88 43.03
C PRO A 205 6.46 -34.58 44.01
N VAL A 206 6.26 -33.55 44.85
CA VAL A 206 7.21 -33.05 45.86
C VAL A 206 7.26 -33.93 47.12
N PHE A 207 6.72 -35.15 47.11
CA PHE A 207 6.73 -36.02 48.29
C PHE A 207 7.49 -37.33 48.06
N ARG A 208 8.60 -37.46 48.80
CA ARG A 208 9.27 -38.74 49.06
C ARG A 208 8.59 -39.41 50.26
N ILE A 209 8.29 -40.70 50.16
CA ILE A 209 7.83 -41.51 51.29
C ILE A 209 8.91 -42.56 51.60
N ALA A 210 9.38 -42.46 52.87
CA ALA A 210 10.19 -43.35 53.72
C ALA A 210 11.45 -44.01 53.12
#